data_AF-A0A2H0UT86-F1
#
_entry.id   AF-A0A2H0UT86-F1
#
_cell.length_a   1.000
_cell.length_b   1.000
_cell.length_c   1.000
_cell.angle_alpha   90.00
_cell.angle_beta   90.00
_cell.angle_gamma   90.00
#
_symmetry.space_group_name_H-M   'P 1'
#
loop_
_entity.id
_entity.type
_entity.pdbx_description
1 polymer ?
#
loop_
_entity_poly.entity_id
_entity_poly.type
_entity_poly.pdbx_seq_one_letter_code
_entity_poly.pdbx_strand_id
1 'polypeptide(L)'
;MTMKMKRNKRNKFDTPENRRRAEQAVNVLLAKPQFRSAIEELRIKWGINTDNPKRKQNLKKMDDRDFVYADSSREKDPDFGIMVQPNSSYFQDMFELLKRFRLDRHHMPLVWKLAKYGDVGQVHALYADRIPFVTFKPPEKDWDTQPRIVIELRTNSTLQDVKKVWNKVEQMRKLFNLKSPKFKLWENFDRDNELYELYMSGKSFSEICLEMDKKYGTKTEDGMTETHARKIITTFRKRLGLNNDKRARE
;
A
#
# COMPACT_ATOMS: atom_id res chain seq x y z
N MET A 1 -35.30 34.06 -10.07
CA MET A 1 -34.21 33.39 -9.30
C MET A 1 -33.54 32.36 -10.19
N THR A 2 -32.35 32.63 -10.70
CA THR A 2 -31.58 31.70 -11.55
C THR A 2 -30.75 30.78 -10.64
N MET A 3 -31.14 29.49 -10.56
CA MET A 3 -30.34 28.48 -9.88
C MET A 3 -29.00 28.35 -10.59
N LYS A 4 -27.92 28.87 -9.98
CA LYS A 4 -26.55 28.57 -10.41
C LYS A 4 -26.32 27.06 -10.21
N MET A 5 -26.35 26.30 -11.31
CA MET A 5 -25.85 24.93 -11.32
C MET A 5 -24.43 24.92 -10.75
N LYS A 6 -24.26 24.30 -9.58
CA LYS A 6 -22.94 24.13 -8.96
C LYS A 6 -22.07 23.35 -9.93
N ARG A 7 -21.08 24.02 -10.51
CA ARG A 7 -20.04 23.44 -11.36
C ARG A 7 -19.59 22.13 -10.72
N ASN A 8 -19.76 21.03 -11.44
CA ASN A 8 -19.37 19.71 -10.98
C ASN A 8 -17.86 19.76 -10.66
N LYS A 9 -17.48 19.81 -9.37
CA LYS A 9 -16.06 19.78 -8.96
C LYS A 9 -15.42 18.56 -9.63
N ARG A 10 -14.53 18.77 -10.60
CA ARG A 10 -13.74 17.69 -11.21
C ARG A 10 -12.97 16.98 -10.09
N ASN A 11 -12.88 15.66 -10.16
CA ASN A 11 -12.05 14.89 -9.26
C ASN A 11 -10.63 15.46 -9.30
N LYS A 12 -10.06 15.88 -8.16
CA LYS A 12 -8.71 16.48 -8.08
C LYS A 12 -7.60 15.53 -8.52
N PHE A 13 -7.89 14.23 -8.60
CA PHE A 13 -6.97 13.20 -9.10
C PHE A 13 -7.14 12.91 -10.58
N ASP A 14 -8.23 13.36 -11.21
CA ASP A 14 -8.48 13.18 -12.65
C ASP A 14 -7.81 14.32 -13.46
N THR A 15 -6.49 14.22 -13.57
CA THR A 15 -5.67 15.13 -14.38
C THR A 15 -5.29 14.46 -15.72
N PRO A 16 -5.00 15.24 -16.79
CA PRO A 16 -4.53 14.67 -18.06
C PRO A 16 -3.26 13.82 -17.93
N GLU A 17 -2.37 14.18 -17.01
CA GLU A 17 -1.19 13.38 -16.67
C GLU A 17 -1.57 12.07 -15.96
N ASN A 18 -2.57 12.13 -15.07
CA ASN A 18 -3.13 10.97 -14.41
C ASN A 18 -3.96 10.04 -15.32
N ARG A 19 -4.33 10.50 -16.51
CA ARG A 19 -4.85 9.63 -17.57
C ARG A 19 -3.70 8.97 -18.32
N ARG A 20 -2.77 9.77 -18.83
CA ARG A 20 -1.64 9.31 -19.66
C ARG A 20 -0.82 8.17 -19.05
N ARG A 21 -0.39 8.28 -17.79
CA ARG A 21 0.38 7.15 -17.19
C ARG A 21 -0.48 5.89 -16.90
N ALA A 22 -1.80 5.98 -16.83
CA ALA A 22 -2.69 4.85 -16.52
C ALA A 22 -2.92 4.09 -17.83
N GLU A 23 -3.17 4.83 -18.91
CA GLU A 23 -3.09 4.34 -20.28
C GLU A 23 -1.74 3.66 -20.54
N GLN A 24 -0.63 4.30 -20.17
CA GLN A 24 0.71 3.71 -20.33
C GLN A 24 0.87 2.41 -19.54
N ALA A 25 0.45 2.35 -18.27
CA ALA A 25 0.53 1.14 -17.46
C ALA A 25 -0.26 -0.02 -18.06
N VAL A 26 -1.47 0.25 -18.56
CA VAL A 26 -2.29 -0.73 -19.29
C VAL A 26 -1.62 -1.17 -20.58
N ASN A 27 -1.08 -0.24 -21.37
CA ASN A 27 -0.40 -0.57 -22.62
C ASN A 27 0.85 -1.44 -22.37
N VAL A 28 1.62 -1.18 -21.31
CA VAL A 28 2.75 -2.02 -20.89
C VAL A 28 2.27 -3.43 -20.52
N LEU A 29 1.13 -3.53 -19.83
CA LEU A 29 0.56 -4.83 -19.46
C LEU A 29 0.07 -5.60 -20.70
N LEU A 30 -0.61 -4.94 -21.63
CA LEU A 30 -1.11 -5.52 -22.88
C LEU A 30 0.03 -5.88 -23.86
N ALA A 31 1.17 -5.21 -23.79
CA ALA A 31 2.34 -5.55 -24.58
C ALA A 31 2.94 -6.91 -24.16
N LYS A 32 2.69 -7.40 -22.94
CA LYS A 32 3.21 -8.69 -22.45
C LYS A 32 2.44 -9.86 -23.10
N PRO A 33 3.10 -10.71 -23.92
CA PRO A 33 2.43 -11.85 -24.55
C PRO A 33 1.79 -12.79 -23.53
N GLN A 34 2.48 -13.05 -22.41
CA GLN A 34 1.99 -13.96 -21.36
C GLN A 34 0.70 -13.44 -20.72
N PHE A 35 0.57 -12.12 -20.57
CA PHE A 35 -0.66 -11.52 -20.03
C PHE A 35 -1.83 -11.66 -21.00
N ARG A 36 -1.59 -11.41 -22.29
CA ARG A 36 -2.61 -11.61 -23.34
C ARG A 36 -3.06 -13.07 -23.41
N SER A 37 -2.11 -14.01 -23.37
CA SER A 37 -2.41 -15.44 -23.31
C SER A 37 -3.24 -15.80 -22.08
N ALA A 38 -2.92 -15.28 -20.90
CA ALA A 38 -3.69 -15.54 -19.68
C ALA A 38 -5.12 -14.98 -19.73
N ILE A 39 -5.32 -13.80 -20.36
CA ILE A 39 -6.67 -13.27 -20.61
C ILE A 39 -7.44 -14.18 -21.57
N GLU A 40 -6.79 -14.70 -22.60
CA GLU A 40 -7.44 -15.62 -23.55
C GLU A 40 -7.75 -16.99 -22.92
N GLU A 41 -6.85 -17.54 -22.11
CA GLU A 41 -7.08 -18.74 -21.28
C GLU A 41 -8.34 -18.56 -20.41
N LEU A 42 -8.47 -17.40 -19.76
CA LEU A 42 -9.66 -17.05 -18.99
C LEU A 42 -10.91 -17.02 -19.88
N ARG A 43 -10.84 -16.42 -21.07
CA ARG A 43 -11.98 -16.36 -21.98
C ARG A 43 -12.41 -17.74 -22.48
N ILE A 44 -11.46 -18.61 -22.80
CA ILE A 44 -11.70 -19.99 -23.23
C ILE A 44 -12.38 -20.76 -22.10
N LYS A 45 -11.83 -20.70 -20.88
CA LYS A 45 -12.40 -21.36 -19.70
C LYS A 45 -13.87 -21.01 -19.48
N TRP A 46 -14.21 -19.74 -19.69
CA TRP A 46 -15.56 -19.22 -19.49
C TRP A 46 -16.43 -19.24 -20.75
N GLY A 47 -15.92 -19.77 -21.86
CA GLY A 47 -16.63 -19.86 -23.13
C GLY A 47 -17.05 -18.50 -23.69
N ILE A 48 -16.26 -17.45 -23.43
CA ILE A 48 -16.48 -16.08 -23.90
C ILE A 48 -15.43 -15.61 -24.92
N ASN A 49 -14.54 -16.51 -25.36
CA ASN A 49 -13.64 -16.27 -26.48
C ASN A 49 -14.43 -16.03 -27.78
N THR A 50 -13.84 -15.25 -28.70
CA THR A 50 -14.52 -14.74 -29.91
C THR A 50 -15.16 -15.83 -30.76
N ASP A 51 -14.52 -16.99 -30.81
CA ASP A 51 -14.88 -18.09 -31.70
C ASP A 51 -15.96 -19.01 -31.10
N ASN A 52 -16.39 -18.75 -29.85
CA ASN A 52 -17.39 -19.59 -29.20
C ASN A 52 -18.80 -19.24 -29.72
N PRO A 53 -19.54 -20.19 -30.33
CA PRO A 53 -20.89 -19.93 -30.85
C PRO A 53 -21.90 -19.56 -29.75
N LYS A 54 -21.62 -19.93 -28.49
CA LYS A 54 -22.42 -19.60 -27.31
C LYS A 54 -21.92 -18.36 -26.55
N ARG A 55 -20.91 -17.63 -27.07
CA ARG A 55 -20.32 -16.45 -26.41
C ARG A 55 -21.38 -15.47 -25.89
N LYS A 56 -22.35 -15.07 -26.73
CA LYS A 56 -23.41 -14.12 -26.34
C LYS A 56 -24.27 -14.66 -25.20
N GLN A 57 -24.56 -15.96 -25.17
CA GLN A 57 -25.32 -16.58 -24.08
C GLN A 57 -24.49 -16.66 -22.80
N ASN A 58 -23.21 -16.99 -22.90
CA ASN A 58 -22.31 -17.07 -21.75
C ASN A 58 -22.06 -15.68 -21.13
N LEU A 59 -21.88 -14.64 -21.94
CA LEU A 59 -21.78 -13.26 -21.47
C LEU A 59 -23.03 -12.79 -20.72
N LYS A 60 -24.24 -13.18 -21.17
CA LYS A 60 -25.50 -12.87 -20.48
C LYS A 60 -25.64 -13.55 -19.11
N LYS A 61 -24.92 -14.64 -18.88
CA LYS A 61 -24.89 -15.35 -17.57
C LYS A 61 -23.90 -14.72 -16.60
N MET A 62 -22.97 -13.90 -17.08
CA MET A 62 -22.04 -13.15 -16.23
C MET A 62 -22.72 -11.89 -15.74
N ASP A 63 -23.17 -11.89 -14.48
CA ASP A 63 -23.87 -10.75 -13.89
C ASP A 63 -22.95 -9.51 -13.86
N ASP A 64 -23.45 -8.39 -14.41
CA ASP A 64 -22.74 -7.10 -14.33
C ASP A 64 -22.84 -6.49 -12.93
N ARG A 65 -23.81 -6.95 -12.11
CA ARG A 65 -23.98 -6.55 -10.70
C ARG A 65 -22.89 -7.09 -9.77
N ASP A 66 -22.07 -8.03 -10.23
CA ASP A 66 -20.89 -8.48 -9.49
C ASP A 66 -19.84 -7.35 -9.35
N PHE A 67 -19.97 -6.27 -10.13
CA PHE A 67 -19.34 -4.97 -9.88
C PHE A 67 -20.42 -3.97 -9.43
N VAL A 68 -20.67 -3.88 -8.13
CA VAL A 68 -21.43 -2.75 -7.60
C VAL A 68 -20.54 -1.51 -7.65
N TYR A 69 -20.63 -0.76 -8.75
CA TYR A 69 -20.36 0.67 -8.71
C TYR A 69 -21.48 1.28 -7.87
N ALA A 70 -21.21 1.55 -6.59
CA ALA A 70 -22.14 2.28 -5.76
C ALA A 70 -22.18 3.74 -6.24
N ASP A 71 -22.94 3.99 -7.30
CA ASP A 71 -23.42 5.32 -7.66
C ASP A 71 -24.69 5.59 -6.86
N SER A 72 -24.54 5.94 -5.58
CA SER A 72 -25.65 6.53 -4.84
C SER A 72 -25.16 7.48 -3.76
N SER A 73 -25.12 8.75 -4.16
CA SER A 73 -25.38 9.93 -3.34
C SER A 73 -24.26 10.48 -2.45
N ARG A 74 -24.03 11.78 -2.67
CA ARG A 74 -23.49 12.80 -1.77
C ARG A 74 -22.18 12.45 -1.05
N GLU A 75 -21.11 12.84 -1.76
CA GLU A 75 -19.78 13.26 -1.31
C GLU A 75 -18.72 12.52 -2.12
N LYS A 76 -18.00 13.31 -2.93
CA LYS A 76 -17.00 12.85 -3.89
C LYS A 76 -15.78 12.34 -3.14
N ASP A 77 -15.81 11.07 -2.76
CA ASP A 77 -14.64 10.28 -2.45
C ASP A 77 -14.30 9.41 -3.69
N PRO A 78 -13.09 9.46 -4.25
CA PRO A 78 -12.70 8.58 -5.36
C PRO A 78 -12.56 7.10 -4.96
N ASP A 79 -12.83 6.77 -3.70
CA ASP A 79 -12.68 5.43 -3.10
C ASP A 79 -13.90 4.51 -3.29
N PHE A 80 -14.82 4.85 -4.20
CA PHE A 80 -16.10 4.14 -4.30
C PHE A 80 -16.02 2.83 -5.10
N GLY A 81 -16.04 1.73 -4.36
CA GLY A 81 -16.90 0.58 -4.64
C GLY A 81 -16.39 -0.43 -5.66
N ILE A 82 -15.42 -1.26 -5.27
CA ILE A 82 -15.40 -2.65 -5.74
C ILE A 82 -15.84 -3.49 -4.53
N MET A 83 -17.16 -3.61 -4.31
CA MET A 83 -17.65 -4.69 -3.45
C MET A 83 -17.58 -5.98 -4.27
N VAL A 84 -16.43 -6.62 -4.19
CA VAL A 84 -16.21 -7.96 -4.73
C VAL A 84 -17.19 -8.89 -4.02
N GLN A 85 -17.97 -9.69 -4.76
CA GLN A 85 -18.47 -10.95 -4.21
C GLN A 85 -17.37 -12.01 -4.41
N PRO A 86 -16.50 -12.27 -3.41
CA PRO A 86 -15.38 -13.19 -3.58
C PRO A 86 -15.81 -14.62 -3.93
N ASN A 87 -17.09 -14.97 -3.85
CA ASN A 87 -17.54 -16.35 -3.99
C ASN A 87 -17.88 -16.76 -5.43
N SER A 88 -17.79 -15.86 -6.43
CA SER A 88 -17.94 -16.26 -7.83
C SER A 88 -16.66 -16.91 -8.36
N SER A 89 -16.78 -18.08 -8.97
CA SER A 89 -15.64 -18.81 -9.53
C SER A 89 -14.93 -18.03 -10.64
N TYR A 90 -15.65 -17.19 -11.39
CA TYR A 90 -15.05 -16.29 -12.39
C TYR A 90 -14.14 -15.23 -11.73
N PHE A 91 -14.58 -14.70 -10.58
CA PHE A 91 -13.80 -13.73 -9.84
C PHE A 91 -12.56 -14.34 -9.19
N GLN A 92 -12.67 -15.57 -8.68
CA GLN A 92 -11.51 -16.31 -8.19
C GLN A 92 -10.46 -16.51 -9.28
N ASP A 93 -10.88 -16.87 -10.50
CA ASP A 93 -9.97 -16.98 -11.64
C ASP A 93 -9.30 -15.64 -12.00
N MET A 94 -10.06 -14.54 -11.98
CA MET A 94 -9.49 -13.21 -12.19
C MET A 94 -8.52 -12.82 -11.07
N PHE A 95 -8.79 -13.18 -9.80
CA PHE A 95 -7.84 -12.95 -8.70
C PHE A 95 -6.55 -13.73 -8.88
N GLU A 96 -6.62 -14.98 -9.32
CA GLU A 96 -5.43 -15.78 -9.61
C GLU A 96 -4.62 -15.17 -10.77
N LEU A 97 -5.29 -14.63 -11.79
CA LEU A 97 -4.62 -13.86 -12.85
C LEU A 97 -3.92 -12.62 -12.27
N LEU A 98 -4.60 -11.82 -11.44
CA LEU A 98 -3.99 -10.66 -10.78
C LEU A 98 -2.76 -11.06 -9.96
N LYS A 99 -2.84 -12.13 -9.15
CA LYS A 99 -1.70 -12.66 -8.38
C LYS A 99 -0.55 -13.10 -9.29
N ARG A 100 -0.83 -13.85 -10.36
CA ARG A 100 0.17 -14.33 -11.34
C ARG A 100 1.00 -13.19 -11.92
N PHE A 101 0.37 -12.05 -12.18
CA PHE A 101 1.03 -10.87 -12.76
C PHE A 101 1.43 -9.81 -11.72
N ARG A 102 1.31 -10.13 -10.42
CA ARG A 102 1.58 -9.21 -9.29
C ARG A 102 0.84 -7.88 -9.44
N LEU A 103 -0.42 -7.95 -9.89
CA LEU A 103 -1.31 -6.82 -10.03
C LEU A 103 -2.17 -6.67 -8.78
N ASP A 104 -2.37 -5.44 -8.35
CA ASP A 104 -3.26 -5.13 -7.24
C ASP A 104 -4.70 -5.52 -7.57
N ARG A 105 -5.47 -5.88 -6.54
CA ARG A 105 -6.91 -6.22 -6.64
C ARG A 105 -7.76 -5.13 -7.31
N HIS A 106 -7.27 -3.89 -7.34
CA HIS A 106 -7.95 -2.76 -7.97
C HIS A 106 -7.88 -2.77 -9.49
N HIS A 107 -7.02 -3.60 -10.09
CA HIS A 107 -7.03 -3.88 -11.52
C HIS A 107 -8.13 -4.90 -11.90
N MET A 108 -8.97 -5.36 -10.97
CA MET A 108 -10.08 -6.27 -11.26
C MET A 108 -11.03 -5.74 -12.35
N PRO A 109 -11.45 -4.46 -12.37
CA PRO A 109 -12.29 -3.93 -13.44
C PRO A 109 -11.57 -3.91 -14.80
N LEU A 110 -10.25 -3.69 -14.80
CA LEU A 110 -9.43 -3.77 -16.01
C LEU A 110 -9.47 -5.18 -16.60
N VAL A 111 -9.15 -6.19 -15.78
CA VAL A 111 -9.15 -7.60 -16.19
C VAL A 111 -10.54 -8.02 -16.66
N TRP A 112 -11.59 -7.60 -15.95
CA TRP A 112 -12.96 -7.90 -16.33
C TRP A 112 -13.35 -7.34 -17.69
N LYS A 113 -13.05 -6.06 -17.96
CA LYS A 113 -13.34 -5.44 -19.26
C LYS A 113 -12.56 -6.12 -20.37
N LEU A 114 -11.25 -6.35 -20.15
CA LEU A 114 -10.42 -7.07 -21.11
C LEU A 114 -11.01 -8.45 -21.41
N ALA A 115 -11.36 -9.22 -20.38
CA ALA A 115 -11.91 -10.56 -20.54
C ALA A 115 -13.25 -10.53 -21.31
N LYS A 116 -14.22 -9.69 -20.92
CA LYS A 116 -15.53 -9.62 -21.58
C LYS A 116 -15.49 -9.02 -22.99
N TYR A 117 -14.81 -7.89 -23.16
CA TYR A 117 -14.99 -7.00 -24.32
C TYR A 117 -13.85 -7.04 -25.33
N GLY A 118 -12.64 -7.47 -24.96
CA GLY A 118 -11.49 -7.29 -25.85
C GLY A 118 -10.69 -6.02 -25.58
N ASP A 119 -11.29 -5.07 -24.88
CA ASP A 119 -10.72 -3.75 -24.63
C ASP A 119 -10.99 -3.28 -23.18
N VAL A 120 -10.35 -2.17 -22.81
CA VAL A 120 -10.46 -1.56 -21.47
C VAL A 120 -11.52 -0.45 -21.41
N GLY A 121 -12.14 -0.10 -22.55
CA GLY A 121 -13.05 1.03 -22.71
C GLY A 121 -12.49 2.36 -22.18
N GLN A 122 -13.38 3.23 -21.69
CA GLN A 122 -12.96 4.51 -21.09
C GLN A 122 -12.11 4.29 -19.82
N VAL A 123 -10.98 4.99 -19.78
CA VAL A 123 -9.94 4.98 -18.75
C VAL A 123 -10.42 5.52 -17.40
N HIS A 124 -11.65 6.01 -17.32
CA HIS A 124 -12.20 6.55 -16.07
C HIS A 124 -12.27 5.54 -14.92
N ALA A 125 -12.26 4.23 -15.22
CA ALA A 125 -12.17 3.17 -14.22
C ALA A 125 -10.72 2.83 -13.80
N LEU A 126 -9.71 3.24 -14.58
CA LEU A 126 -8.28 2.94 -14.36
C LEU A 126 -7.59 3.94 -13.41
N TYR A 127 -8.34 4.89 -12.85
CA TYR A 127 -7.83 5.86 -11.88
C TYR A 127 -7.53 5.25 -10.50
N ALA A 128 -8.05 4.06 -10.22
CA ALA A 128 -7.83 3.35 -8.95
C ALA A 128 -6.37 2.90 -8.75
N ASP A 129 -5.56 2.83 -9.82
CA ASP A 129 -4.18 2.31 -9.77
C ASP A 129 -3.15 3.31 -9.24
N ARG A 130 -3.58 4.53 -8.86
CA ARG A 130 -2.66 5.57 -8.38
C ARG A 130 -3.05 6.22 -7.06
N ILE A 131 -4.33 6.25 -6.75
CA ILE A 131 -4.83 6.96 -5.57
C ILE A 131 -4.51 6.09 -4.36
N PRO A 132 -3.64 6.55 -3.43
CA PRO A 132 -3.40 5.83 -2.22
C PRO A 132 -4.70 5.68 -1.44
N PHE A 133 -4.99 4.48 -0.96
CA PHE A 133 -6.20 4.22 -0.23
C PHE A 133 -5.96 4.48 1.26
N VAL A 134 -6.76 5.34 1.86
CA VAL A 134 -6.65 5.70 3.27
C VAL A 134 -7.75 4.99 4.03
N THR A 135 -7.37 4.04 4.88
CA THR A 135 -8.29 3.31 5.76
C THR A 135 -8.00 3.58 7.21
N PHE A 136 -9.05 3.52 8.02
CA PHE A 136 -8.92 3.39 9.45
C PHE A 136 -9.04 1.91 9.80
N LYS A 137 -8.00 1.36 10.42
CA LYS A 137 -8.01 0.00 10.93
C LYS A 137 -8.15 0.01 12.45
N PRO A 138 -9.20 -0.62 13.01
CA PRO A 138 -9.24 -0.87 14.44
C PRO A 138 -8.08 -1.80 14.82
N PRO A 139 -7.68 -1.84 16.09
CA PRO A 139 -6.65 -2.76 16.53
C PRO A 139 -7.07 -4.22 16.29
N GLU A 140 -6.25 -4.98 15.57
CA GLU A 140 -6.60 -6.33 15.10
C GLU A 140 -6.19 -7.44 16.09
N LYS A 141 -5.31 -7.16 17.07
CA LYS A 141 -4.74 -8.14 18.01
C LYS A 141 -4.47 -7.52 19.37
N ASP A 142 -4.38 -8.34 20.42
CA ASP A 142 -4.17 -7.89 21.81
C ASP A 142 -2.89 -7.08 22.04
N TRP A 143 -1.87 -7.26 21.19
CA TRP A 143 -0.62 -6.48 21.23
C TRP A 143 -0.68 -5.17 20.42
N ASP A 144 -1.68 -5.02 19.56
CA ASP A 144 -1.97 -3.77 18.85
C ASP A 144 -3.03 -3.04 19.66
N THR A 145 -2.63 -2.08 20.48
CA THR A 145 -3.56 -1.38 21.40
C THR A 145 -4.11 -0.09 20.83
N GLN A 146 -3.68 0.31 19.61
CA GLN A 146 -4.05 1.60 19.03
C GLN A 146 -4.61 1.44 17.63
N PRO A 147 -5.75 2.09 17.32
CA PRO A 147 -6.24 2.16 15.96
C PRO A 147 -5.24 2.91 15.07
N ARG A 148 -5.15 2.48 13.80
CA ARG A 148 -4.17 2.98 12.85
C ARG A 148 -4.85 3.55 11.63
N ILE A 149 -4.30 4.63 11.08
CA ILE A 149 -4.61 5.05 9.71
C ILE A 149 -3.60 4.36 8.81
N VAL A 150 -4.08 3.51 7.91
CA VAL A 150 -3.28 2.81 6.92
C VAL A 150 -3.42 3.54 5.60
N ILE A 151 -2.29 3.87 4.99
CA ILE A 151 -2.22 4.38 3.63
C ILE A 151 -1.69 3.25 2.75
N GLU A 152 -2.56 2.65 1.95
CA GLU A 152 -2.15 1.64 0.97
C GLU A 152 -1.71 2.35 -0.31
N LEU A 153 -0.41 2.32 -0.58
CA LEU A 153 0.14 2.83 -1.82
C LEU A 153 -0.21 1.87 -2.96
N ARG A 154 -0.60 2.43 -4.10
CA ARG A 154 -0.79 1.67 -5.33
C ARG A 154 0.53 1.56 -6.08
N THR A 155 0.64 0.57 -6.95
CA THR A 155 1.82 0.34 -7.80
C THR A 155 2.31 1.61 -8.52
N ASN A 156 1.41 2.54 -8.89
CA ASN A 156 1.75 3.78 -9.59
C ASN A 156 1.51 5.05 -8.74
N SER A 157 1.38 4.93 -7.42
CA SER A 157 1.25 6.08 -6.51
C SER A 157 2.53 6.90 -6.48
N THR A 158 2.42 8.22 -6.64
CA THR A 158 3.54 9.14 -6.44
C THR A 158 3.49 9.85 -5.08
N LEU A 159 4.61 10.47 -4.67
CA LEU A 159 4.65 11.35 -3.50
C LEU A 159 3.58 12.46 -3.57
N GLN A 160 3.31 13.01 -4.75
CA GLN A 160 2.28 14.03 -4.91
C GLN A 160 0.88 13.48 -4.67
N ASP A 161 0.63 12.21 -5.02
CA ASP A 161 -0.66 11.57 -4.75
C ASP A 161 -0.85 11.31 -3.24
N VAL A 162 0.23 10.93 -2.54
CA VAL A 162 0.24 10.84 -1.07
C VAL A 162 -0.06 12.21 -0.42
N LYS A 163 0.59 13.27 -0.89
CA LYS A 163 0.32 14.65 -0.42
C LYS A 163 -1.13 15.06 -0.63
N LYS A 164 -1.76 14.67 -1.75
CA LYS A 164 -3.17 14.99 -2.03
C LYS A 164 -4.17 14.29 -1.11
N VAL A 165 -3.85 13.09 -0.60
CA VAL A 165 -4.68 12.37 0.38
C VAL A 165 -4.36 12.74 1.84
N TRP A 166 -3.30 13.50 2.08
CA TRP A 166 -2.87 13.87 3.43
C TRP A 166 -3.94 14.63 4.21
N ASN A 167 -4.69 15.53 3.57
CA ASN A 167 -5.81 16.22 4.23
C ASN A 167 -6.88 15.24 4.76
N LYS A 168 -7.10 14.12 4.07
CA LYS A 168 -8.04 13.06 4.51
C LYS A 168 -7.48 12.33 5.74
N VAL A 169 -6.17 12.06 5.75
CA VAL A 169 -5.47 11.51 6.93
C VAL A 169 -5.61 12.45 8.13
N GLU A 170 -5.39 13.75 7.95
CA GLU A 170 -5.55 14.74 9.02
C GLU A 170 -6.99 14.85 9.53
N GLN A 171 -7.97 14.78 8.63
CA GLN A 171 -9.39 14.74 9.00
C GLN A 171 -9.73 13.48 9.81
N MET A 172 -9.27 12.31 9.37
CA MET A 172 -9.46 11.05 10.12
C MET A 172 -8.77 11.10 11.48
N ARG A 173 -7.56 11.65 11.58
CA ARG A 173 -6.87 11.83 12.87
C ARG A 173 -7.70 12.66 13.84
N LYS A 174 -8.29 13.76 13.36
CA LYS A 174 -9.17 14.62 14.17
C LYS A 174 -10.45 13.87 14.56
N LEU A 175 -11.10 13.21 13.60
CA LEU A 175 -12.37 12.49 13.83
C LEU A 175 -12.23 11.39 14.89
N PHE A 176 -11.13 10.63 14.83
CA PHE A 176 -10.88 9.51 15.76
C PHE A 176 -10.00 9.89 16.96
N ASN A 177 -9.78 11.19 17.19
CA ASN A 177 -8.95 11.73 18.27
C ASN A 177 -7.57 11.02 18.41
N LEU A 178 -6.97 10.66 17.27
CA LEU A 178 -5.69 9.97 17.24
C LEU A 178 -4.60 10.95 17.66
N LYS A 179 -3.97 10.70 18.82
CA LYS A 179 -2.77 11.42 19.21
C LYS A 179 -1.71 11.11 18.15
N SER A 180 -1.18 12.14 17.49
CA SER A 180 0.00 11.94 16.65
C SER A 180 1.13 11.51 17.57
N PRO A 181 1.69 10.29 17.45
CA PRO A 181 2.96 10.02 18.08
C PRO A 181 3.92 11.04 17.48
N LYS A 182 4.38 12.00 18.30
CA LYS A 182 5.46 12.88 17.88
C LYS A 182 6.65 11.97 17.67
N PHE A 183 6.90 11.59 16.43
CA PHE A 183 8.12 10.90 16.06
C PHE A 183 9.26 11.85 16.40
N LYS A 184 9.90 11.62 17.54
CA LYS A 184 11.10 12.34 17.94
C LYS A 184 12.26 11.58 17.31
N LEU A 185 13.05 12.29 16.51
CA LEU A 185 14.33 11.77 16.06
C LEU A 185 15.13 11.34 17.30
N TRP A 186 15.73 10.16 17.22
CA TRP A 186 16.59 9.69 18.30
C TRP A 186 17.94 10.37 18.13
N GLU A 187 18.26 11.25 19.07
CA GLU A 187 19.57 11.86 19.13
C GLU A 187 20.64 10.76 19.24
N ASN A 188 21.64 10.81 18.36
CA ASN A 188 22.70 9.81 18.22
C ASN A 188 22.25 8.40 17.75
N PHE A 189 21.15 8.30 16.97
CA PHE A 189 20.67 7.02 16.43
C PHE A 189 21.79 6.20 15.75
N ASP A 190 22.57 6.81 14.86
CA ASP A 190 23.60 6.10 14.09
C ASP A 190 24.67 5.49 15.01
N ARG A 191 25.13 6.26 15.99
CA ARG A 191 26.08 5.80 17.02
C ARG A 191 25.50 4.64 17.81
N ASP A 192 24.27 4.79 18.32
CA ASP A 192 23.65 3.78 19.18
C ASP A 192 23.33 2.49 18.40
N ASN A 193 22.97 2.61 17.12
CA ASN A 193 22.71 1.49 16.22
C ASN A 193 24.00 0.71 15.92
N GLU A 194 25.07 1.39 15.53
CA GLU A 194 26.36 0.74 15.22
C GLU A 194 26.95 0.07 16.46
N LEU A 195 26.88 0.72 17.62
CA LEU A 195 27.28 0.13 18.90
C LEU A 195 26.49 -1.17 19.18
N TYR A 196 25.18 -1.15 18.92
CA TYR A 196 24.33 -2.34 19.06
C TYR A 196 24.68 -3.44 18.04
N GLU A 197 24.96 -3.10 16.79
CA GLU A 197 25.40 -4.06 15.77
C GLU A 197 26.72 -4.75 16.15
N LEU A 198 27.69 -3.98 16.66
CA LEU A 198 28.96 -4.54 17.14
C LEU A 198 28.75 -5.49 18.32
N TYR A 199 27.86 -5.14 19.26
CA TYR A 199 27.47 -6.05 20.34
C TYR A 199 26.80 -7.33 19.83
N MET A 200 25.90 -7.22 18.86
CA MET A 200 25.23 -8.39 18.25
C MET A 200 26.20 -9.27 17.46
N SER A 201 27.30 -8.69 16.94
CA SER A 201 28.38 -9.44 16.29
C SER A 201 29.29 -10.20 17.25
N GLY A 202 29.09 -10.06 18.56
CA GLY A 202 29.84 -10.78 19.60
C GLY A 202 31.15 -10.11 20.03
N LYS A 203 31.41 -8.86 19.63
CA LYS A 203 32.58 -8.11 20.10
C LYS A 203 32.51 -7.84 21.59
N SER A 204 33.67 -7.84 22.23
CA SER A 204 33.79 -7.46 23.63
C SER A 204 33.50 -5.97 23.82
N PHE A 205 33.08 -5.57 25.03
CA PHE A 205 32.82 -4.17 25.32
C PHE A 205 34.03 -3.27 25.13
N SER A 206 35.23 -3.76 25.44
CA SER A 206 36.49 -3.04 25.20
C SER A 206 36.72 -2.74 23.72
N GLU A 207 36.52 -3.72 22.83
CA GLU A 207 36.66 -3.55 21.37
C GLU A 207 35.60 -2.59 20.82
N ILE A 208 34.36 -2.71 21.30
CA ILE A 208 33.27 -1.81 20.92
C ILE A 208 33.63 -0.36 21.28
N CYS A 209 34.07 -0.13 22.52
CA CYS A 209 34.45 1.21 22.98
C CYS A 209 35.56 1.83 22.11
N LEU A 210 36.61 1.05 21.78
CA LEU A 210 37.70 1.51 20.91
C LEU A 210 37.22 1.89 19.51
N GLU A 211 36.34 1.09 18.91
CA GLU A 211 35.81 1.38 17.57
C GLU A 211 34.88 2.58 17.56
N MET A 212 34.03 2.70 18.58
CA MET A 212 33.10 3.81 18.72
C MET A 212 33.84 5.13 18.98
N ASP A 213 34.89 5.12 19.81
CA ASP A 213 35.70 6.30 20.12
C ASP A 213 36.47 6.78 18.89
N LYS A 214 37.03 5.87 18.10
CA LYS A 214 37.71 6.19 16.86
C LYS A 214 36.78 6.86 15.84
N LYS A 215 35.52 6.43 15.78
CA LYS A 215 34.58 6.86 14.72
C LYS A 215 33.79 8.11 15.10
N TYR A 216 33.31 8.19 16.33
CA TYR A 216 32.38 9.24 16.76
C TYR A 216 33.05 10.30 17.64
N GLY A 217 34.25 10.02 18.15
CA GLY A 217 34.92 10.86 19.14
C GLY A 217 34.17 10.89 20.48
N THR A 218 34.90 11.15 21.55
CA THR A 218 34.32 11.28 22.89
C THR A 218 34.24 12.73 23.33
N LYS A 219 33.12 13.07 23.97
CA LYS A 219 32.96 14.37 24.66
C LYS A 219 33.44 14.32 26.12
N THR A 220 33.85 13.16 26.60
CA THR A 220 34.34 12.91 27.96
C THR A 220 35.84 12.77 27.95
N GLU A 221 36.52 13.32 28.96
CA GLU A 221 37.99 13.24 29.13
C GLU A 221 38.49 11.78 29.16
N ASP A 222 37.66 10.84 29.63
CA ASP A 222 38.01 9.41 29.79
C ASP A 222 37.56 8.49 28.63
N GLY A 223 37.04 9.02 27.53
CA GLY A 223 36.55 8.18 26.43
C GLY A 223 35.20 7.48 26.69
N MET A 224 34.79 6.55 25.82
CA MET A 224 33.60 5.71 26.05
C MET A 224 33.96 4.52 26.93
N THR A 225 33.45 4.50 28.15
CA THR A 225 33.65 3.36 29.06
C THR A 225 32.71 2.20 28.72
N GLU A 226 33.07 0.98 29.15
CA GLU A 226 32.20 -0.19 28.98
C GLU A 226 30.82 0.00 29.63
N THR A 227 30.77 0.71 30.76
CA THR A 227 29.52 1.06 31.45
C THR A 227 28.63 1.95 30.58
N HIS A 228 29.21 2.91 29.86
CA HIS A 228 28.49 3.73 28.89
C HIS A 228 27.94 2.88 27.74
N ALA A 229 28.77 2.02 27.15
CA ALA A 229 28.35 1.12 26.07
C ALA A 229 27.20 0.20 26.51
N ARG A 230 27.31 -0.46 27.67
CA ARG A 230 26.24 -1.32 28.24
C ARG A 230 24.93 -0.56 28.42
N LYS A 231 24.99 0.68 28.92
CA LYS A 231 23.81 1.54 29.13
C LYS A 231 23.17 1.94 27.80
N ILE A 232 23.97 2.29 26.79
CA ILE A 232 23.49 2.63 25.45
C ILE A 232 22.76 1.44 24.83
N ILE A 233 23.39 0.25 24.81
CA ILE A 233 22.78 -0.98 24.27
C ILE A 233 21.47 -1.29 24.96
N THR A 234 21.46 -1.28 26.30
CA THR A 234 20.26 -1.59 27.08
C THR A 234 19.13 -0.62 26.74
N THR A 235 19.45 0.66 26.61
CA THR A 235 18.47 1.69 26.25
C THR A 235 17.98 1.52 24.80
N PHE A 236 18.90 1.25 23.87
CA PHE A 236 18.59 1.05 22.46
C PHE A 236 17.70 -0.18 22.25
N ARG A 237 18.02 -1.32 22.88
CA ARG A 237 17.18 -2.53 22.89
C ARG A 237 15.78 -2.27 23.42
N LYS A 238 15.66 -1.57 24.54
CA LYS A 238 14.35 -1.17 25.08
C LYS A 238 13.57 -0.29 24.10
N ARG A 239 14.24 0.67 23.45
CA ARG A 239 13.61 1.54 22.43
C ARG A 239 13.16 0.77 21.19
N LEU A 240 13.87 -0.31 20.83
CA LEU A 240 13.46 -1.25 19.78
C LEU A 240 12.35 -2.22 20.21
N GLY A 241 11.88 -2.17 21.47
CA GLY A 241 10.87 -3.09 21.99
C GLY A 241 11.40 -4.50 22.28
N LEU A 242 12.73 -4.66 22.34
CA LEU A 242 13.37 -5.92 22.68
C LEU A 242 13.49 -6.02 24.20
N ASN A 243 12.71 -6.92 24.82
CA ASN A 243 12.82 -7.17 26.25
C ASN A 243 14.21 -7.71 26.63
N ASN A 244 14.62 -7.47 27.88
CA ASN A 244 15.91 -7.87 28.44
C ASN A 244 16.07 -9.39 28.46
N ASP A 245 16.46 -9.99 27.33
CA ASP A 245 16.91 -11.38 27.32
C ASP A 245 18.16 -11.53 28.17
N LYS A 246 18.12 -12.52 29.06
CA LYS A 246 19.09 -12.87 30.11
C LYS A 246 20.56 -13.01 29.68
N ARG A 247 20.88 -12.94 28.38
CA ARG A 247 22.26 -13.07 27.85
C ARG A 247 23.21 -11.91 28.17
N ALA A 248 22.75 -10.86 28.84
CA ALA A 248 23.58 -9.71 29.22
C ALA A 248 24.20 -9.82 30.64
N ARG A 249 24.08 -10.98 31.31
CA ARG A 249 24.60 -11.21 32.67
C ARG A 249 25.71 -12.27 32.75
N GLU A 250 26.11 -12.83 31.63
CA GLU A 250 27.33 -13.64 31.49
C GLU A 250 28.41 -12.77 30.84
#